data_AF-A0A7C4EN27-F1
#
_entry.id   AF-A0A7C4EN27-F1
#
_cell.length_a   1.000
_cell.length_b   1.000
_cell.length_c   1.000
_cell.angle_alpha   90.00
_cell.angle_beta   90.00
_cell.angle_gamma   90.00
#
_symmetry.space_group_name_H-M   'P 1'
#
loop_
_entity.id
_entity.type
_entity.pdbx_description
1 polymer ?
#
loop_
_entity_poly.entity_id
_entity_poly.type
_entity_poly.pdbx_seq_one_letter_code
_entity_poly.pdbx_strand_id
1 'polypeptide(L)'
;MKISAIVVSAGIGKRFGSPDKVFFEIYGKPLFIWAIEPFDSYEKIDDIWLVIRKEALKKVKAFLDKFNIKKVREIIEGGKERQDSVYNALMSLPSETDIVLIHDAARPMVSQDVIKRVVETMSVDIDGVIPVISLTDTIKWTKKKGIIGGTLNRDILKAVQTPQAFWFKKIIKAYERAYNEGFYGTDDASLIERYGGKILSVQGDENNIKVTTREDLKKLEFAIQSCSSIMLNETILNSLRIGIGYDSHKFVEKRKLIIGGVEIPYNRGLYGHSDADVLIHAIIDAILGSAGVGDIGTYFPDTDPSYKDISSMVLLEKTLEIVKSNKIKPLWVDCIIFA
;
A
#
# COMPACT_ATOMS: atom_id res chain seq x y z
N MET A 1 -14.24 -25.79 -3.87
CA MET A 1 -13.67 -25.58 -5.21
C MET A 1 -12.26 -25.10 -5.02
N LYS A 2 -11.30 -25.65 -5.75
CA LYS A 2 -9.90 -25.21 -5.69
C LYS A 2 -9.68 -24.06 -6.67
N ILE A 3 -9.22 -22.92 -6.17
CA ILE A 3 -9.00 -21.69 -6.92
C ILE A 3 -7.53 -21.29 -6.86
N SER A 4 -6.89 -21.30 -8.02
CA SER A 4 -5.48 -20.99 -8.18
C SER A 4 -5.30 -19.64 -8.87
N ALA A 5 -4.27 -18.88 -8.51
CA ALA A 5 -3.91 -17.66 -9.23
C ALA A 5 -2.59 -17.86 -9.99
N ILE A 6 -2.49 -17.30 -11.20
CA ILE A 6 -1.27 -17.18 -11.98
C ILE A 6 -0.95 -15.69 -12.06
N VAL A 7 0.20 -15.29 -11.52
CA VAL A 7 0.67 -13.89 -11.58
C VAL A 7 1.85 -13.82 -12.55
N VAL A 8 1.66 -13.14 -13.67
CA VAL A 8 2.63 -13.10 -14.77
C VAL A 8 3.55 -11.89 -14.65
N SER A 9 4.83 -12.15 -14.41
CA SER A 9 5.89 -11.15 -14.19
C SER A 9 7.08 -11.28 -15.17
N ALA A 10 6.97 -12.12 -16.21
CA ALA A 10 8.08 -12.42 -17.11
C ALA A 10 8.34 -11.39 -18.23
N GLY A 11 7.40 -10.47 -18.49
CA GLY A 11 7.46 -9.57 -19.64
C GLY A 11 8.66 -8.59 -19.63
N ILE A 12 9.32 -8.45 -20.78
CA ILE A 12 10.35 -7.43 -21.01
C ILE A 12 9.64 -6.09 -21.14
N GLY A 13 9.81 -5.18 -20.19
CA GLY A 13 9.23 -3.84 -20.21
C GLY A 13 9.81 -2.95 -21.31
N LYS A 14 9.72 -3.34 -22.58
CA LYS A 14 10.33 -2.63 -23.73
C LYS A 14 9.93 -1.15 -23.76
N ARG A 15 8.64 -0.86 -23.58
CA ARG A 15 8.09 0.52 -23.49
C ARG A 15 8.51 1.27 -22.22
N PHE A 16 8.86 0.54 -21.17
CA PHE A 16 9.31 1.08 -19.90
C PHE A 16 10.81 1.41 -19.90
N GLY A 17 11.57 0.82 -20.83
CA GLY A 17 13.02 1.02 -20.95
C GLY A 17 13.85 0.24 -19.92
N SER A 18 13.24 -0.69 -19.17
CA SER A 18 13.95 -1.58 -18.26
C SER A 18 13.32 -2.99 -18.24
N PRO A 19 14.13 -4.05 -18.34
CA PRO A 19 13.64 -5.42 -18.19
C PRO A 19 13.12 -5.68 -16.76
N ASP A 20 13.51 -4.87 -15.78
CA ASP A 20 13.22 -5.08 -14.35
C ASP A 20 12.08 -4.22 -13.81
N LYS A 21 11.17 -3.73 -14.67
CA LYS A 21 10.03 -2.89 -14.28
C LYS A 21 9.27 -3.41 -13.05
N VAL A 22 8.97 -4.71 -13.03
CA VAL A 22 8.22 -5.38 -11.96
C VAL A 22 8.95 -5.40 -10.61
N PHE A 23 10.27 -5.18 -10.63
CA PHE A 23 11.12 -5.03 -9.44
C PHE A 23 11.34 -3.58 -9.03
N PHE A 24 10.74 -2.61 -9.74
CA PHE A 24 10.77 -1.22 -9.30
C PHE A 24 10.04 -1.11 -7.96
N GLU A 25 10.69 -0.49 -6.98
CA GLU A 25 10.15 -0.35 -5.63
C GLU A 25 9.42 0.98 -5.48
N ILE A 26 8.20 0.91 -4.97
CA ILE A 26 7.45 2.06 -4.48
C ILE A 26 7.35 1.91 -2.96
N TYR A 27 7.84 2.90 -2.22
CA TYR A 27 7.95 2.88 -0.77
C TYR A 27 8.64 1.61 -0.21
N GLY A 28 9.73 1.17 -0.86
CA GLY A 28 10.54 0.01 -0.44
C GLY A 28 9.94 -1.36 -0.76
N LYS A 29 8.86 -1.39 -1.56
CA LYS A 29 8.13 -2.60 -1.94
C LYS A 29 8.00 -2.72 -3.46
N PRO A 30 8.43 -3.85 -4.05
CA PRO A 30 8.45 -4.01 -5.50
C PRO A 30 7.05 -4.21 -6.08
N LEU A 31 6.82 -3.73 -7.30
CA LEU A 31 5.49 -3.79 -7.97
C LEU A 31 4.87 -5.19 -7.97
N PHE A 32 5.66 -6.23 -8.20
CA PHE A 32 5.12 -7.59 -8.25
C PHE A 32 4.59 -8.06 -6.88
N ILE A 33 5.14 -7.58 -5.76
CA ILE A 33 4.62 -7.90 -4.42
C ILE A 33 3.28 -7.20 -4.22
N TRP A 34 3.17 -5.92 -4.60
CA TRP A 34 1.89 -5.20 -4.61
C TRP A 34 0.81 -5.95 -5.41
N ALA A 35 1.17 -6.55 -6.55
CA ALA A 35 0.25 -7.33 -7.37
C ALA A 35 -0.12 -8.70 -6.79
N ILE A 36 0.70 -9.30 -5.91
CA ILE A 36 0.48 -10.64 -5.34
C ILE A 36 -0.31 -10.59 -4.04
N GLU A 37 -0.02 -9.62 -3.18
CA GLU A 37 -0.62 -9.55 -1.83
C GLU A 37 -2.15 -9.60 -1.78
N PRO A 38 -2.90 -8.95 -2.70
CA PRO A 38 -4.36 -9.07 -2.72
C PRO A 38 -4.84 -10.52 -2.94
N PHE A 39 -4.08 -11.34 -3.66
CA PHE A 39 -4.37 -12.77 -3.83
C PHE A 39 -3.91 -13.58 -2.62
N ASP A 40 -2.73 -13.28 -2.07
CA ASP A 40 -2.16 -13.97 -0.90
C ASP A 40 -3.07 -13.83 0.33
N SER A 41 -3.66 -12.64 0.51
CA SER A 41 -4.54 -12.31 1.62
C SER A 41 -6.00 -12.73 1.42
N TYR A 42 -6.44 -13.05 0.20
CA TYR A 42 -7.83 -13.42 -0.05
C TYR A 42 -8.08 -14.89 0.26
N GLU A 43 -9.00 -15.18 1.19
CA GLU A 43 -9.24 -16.51 1.74
C GLU A 43 -9.58 -17.56 0.67
N LYS A 44 -10.38 -17.18 -0.36
CA LYS A 44 -10.82 -18.10 -1.40
C LYS A 44 -9.74 -18.51 -2.42
N ILE A 45 -8.57 -17.86 -2.42
CA ILE A 45 -7.44 -18.27 -3.26
C ILE A 45 -6.62 -19.28 -2.47
N ASP A 46 -6.44 -20.48 -3.00
CA ASP A 46 -5.72 -21.55 -2.33
C ASP A 46 -4.21 -21.43 -2.55
N ASP A 47 -3.80 -21.25 -3.80
CA ASP A 47 -2.41 -21.33 -4.24
C ASP A 47 -2.11 -20.31 -5.36
N ILE A 48 -0.87 -19.85 -5.45
CA ILE A 48 -0.38 -18.87 -6.42
C ILE A 48 0.82 -19.45 -7.19
N TRP A 49 0.74 -19.42 -8.52
CA TRP A 49 1.86 -19.67 -9.44
C TRP A 49 2.43 -18.33 -9.91
N LEU A 50 3.67 -18.07 -9.56
CA LEU A 50 4.37 -16.84 -9.92
C LEU A 50 5.26 -17.07 -11.13
N VAL A 51 4.95 -16.43 -12.25
CA VAL A 51 5.73 -16.59 -13.48
C VAL A 51 6.77 -15.49 -13.60
N ILE A 52 8.05 -15.85 -13.66
CA ILE A 52 9.16 -14.91 -13.70
C ILE A 52 10.18 -15.32 -14.76
N ARG A 53 11.14 -14.43 -15.06
CA ARG A 53 12.32 -14.84 -15.82
C ARG A 53 13.27 -15.65 -14.95
N LYS A 54 13.98 -16.58 -15.56
CA LYS A 54 14.93 -17.50 -14.91
C LYS A 54 15.95 -16.79 -14.02
N GLU A 55 16.48 -15.66 -14.50
CA GLU A 55 17.54 -14.90 -13.82
C GLU A 55 17.03 -14.23 -12.53
N ALA A 56 15.72 -14.01 -12.41
CA ALA A 56 15.13 -13.30 -11.28
C ALA A 56 14.80 -14.21 -10.08
N LEU A 57 14.94 -15.53 -10.20
CA LEU A 57 14.49 -16.50 -9.20
C LEU A 57 15.03 -16.22 -7.80
N LYS A 58 16.35 -15.99 -7.67
CA LYS A 58 16.98 -15.74 -6.37
C LYS A 58 16.46 -14.45 -5.73
N LYS A 59 16.29 -13.39 -6.54
CA LYS A 59 15.80 -12.08 -6.08
C LYS A 59 14.33 -12.14 -5.66
N VAL A 60 13.50 -12.86 -6.42
CA VAL A 60 12.08 -13.04 -6.13
C VAL A 60 11.89 -13.78 -4.81
N LYS A 61 12.60 -14.90 -4.59
CA LYS A 61 12.51 -15.64 -3.31
C LYS A 61 12.81 -14.76 -2.09
N ALA A 62 13.89 -13.97 -2.17
CA ALA A 62 14.25 -13.04 -1.08
C ALA A 62 13.15 -12.01 -0.79
N PHE A 63 12.43 -11.54 -1.81
CA PHE A 63 11.29 -10.63 -1.60
C PHE A 63 10.05 -11.33 -1.06
N LEU A 64 9.73 -12.54 -1.54
CA LEU A 64 8.62 -13.31 -0.99
C LEU A 64 8.81 -13.57 0.51
N ASP A 65 10.04 -13.92 0.92
CA ASP A 65 10.41 -14.09 2.33
C ASP A 65 10.32 -12.76 3.10
N LYS A 66 10.89 -11.67 2.56
CA LYS A 66 10.87 -10.33 3.17
C LYS A 66 9.44 -9.82 3.43
N PHE A 67 8.50 -10.10 2.53
CA PHE A 67 7.11 -9.65 2.61
C PHE A 67 6.15 -10.71 3.13
N ASN A 68 6.67 -11.86 3.60
CA ASN A 68 5.88 -12.95 4.20
C ASN A 68 4.73 -13.43 3.31
N ILE A 69 4.99 -13.57 2.00
CA ILE A 69 4.02 -14.11 1.03
C ILE A 69 3.96 -15.64 1.20
N LYS A 70 2.78 -16.19 1.47
CA LYS A 70 2.63 -17.58 1.93
C LYS A 70 2.03 -18.53 0.89
N LYS A 71 1.17 -18.02 0.02
CA LYS A 71 0.39 -18.83 -0.94
C LYS A 71 1.11 -19.08 -2.25
N VAL A 72 2.32 -18.54 -2.46
CA VAL A 72 3.11 -18.86 -3.66
C VAL A 72 3.58 -20.31 -3.58
N ARG A 73 2.90 -21.16 -4.35
CA ARG A 73 3.11 -22.61 -4.41
C ARG A 73 4.32 -22.95 -5.27
N GLU A 74 4.43 -22.28 -6.41
CA GLU A 74 5.47 -22.56 -7.39
C GLU A 74 5.89 -21.29 -8.14
N ILE A 75 7.16 -21.25 -8.54
CA ILE A 75 7.72 -20.19 -9.36
C ILE A 75 8.06 -20.80 -10.73
N ILE A 76 7.39 -20.31 -11.77
CA ILE A 76 7.46 -20.85 -13.13
C ILE A 76 8.35 -19.97 -13.99
N GLU A 77 9.18 -20.60 -14.82
CA GLU A 77 9.96 -19.91 -15.85
C GLU A 77 9.03 -19.44 -16.99
N GLY A 78 9.03 -18.13 -17.25
CA GLY A 78 8.26 -17.53 -18.32
C GLY A 78 8.77 -17.93 -19.71
N GLY A 79 7.87 -17.87 -20.70
CA GLY A 79 8.20 -18.13 -22.10
C GLY A 79 8.55 -16.86 -22.88
N LYS A 80 8.60 -17.00 -24.21
CA LYS A 80 8.98 -15.91 -25.13
C LYS A 80 7.94 -14.79 -25.14
N GLU A 81 6.67 -15.16 -25.22
CA GLU A 81 5.52 -14.25 -25.17
C GLU A 81 4.72 -14.42 -23.87
N ARG A 82 3.77 -13.50 -23.64
CA ARG A 82 2.86 -13.60 -22.48
C ARG A 82 2.07 -14.91 -22.49
N GLN A 83 1.57 -15.32 -23.66
CA GLN A 83 0.82 -16.58 -23.81
C GLN A 83 1.68 -17.78 -23.39
N ASP A 84 2.94 -17.86 -23.82
CA ASP A 84 3.87 -18.93 -23.43
C ASP A 84 4.09 -18.98 -21.93
N SER A 85 4.23 -17.81 -21.31
CA SER A 85 4.42 -17.69 -19.86
C SER A 85 3.20 -18.20 -19.08
N VAL A 86 1.99 -17.87 -19.52
CA VAL A 86 0.74 -18.36 -18.91
C VAL A 86 0.58 -19.85 -19.15
N TYR A 87 0.87 -20.34 -20.35
CA TYR A 87 0.73 -21.75 -20.69
C TYR A 87 1.64 -22.64 -19.86
N ASN A 88 2.92 -22.25 -19.69
CA ASN A 88 3.86 -22.96 -18.81
C ASN A 88 3.28 -23.10 -17.39
N ALA A 89 2.65 -22.04 -16.86
CA ALA A 89 2.01 -22.09 -15.56
C ALA A 89 0.78 -23.02 -15.58
N LEU A 90 -0.13 -22.87 -16.54
CA LEU A 90 -1.32 -23.72 -16.67
C LEU A 90 -0.97 -25.22 -16.73
N MET A 91 0.13 -25.59 -17.40
CA MET A 91 0.59 -26.98 -17.47
C MET A 91 1.14 -27.52 -16.15
N SER A 92 1.61 -26.64 -15.25
CA SER A 92 2.08 -27.01 -13.90
C SER A 92 0.97 -27.04 -12.85
N LEU A 93 -0.22 -26.50 -13.15
CA LEU A 93 -1.32 -26.46 -12.20
C LEU A 93 -1.85 -27.89 -11.92
N PRO A 94 -2.21 -28.21 -10.67
CA PRO A 94 -2.77 -29.51 -10.31
C PRO A 94 -4.09 -29.78 -11.02
N SER A 95 -4.33 -31.05 -11.37
CA SER A 95 -5.52 -31.50 -12.10
C SER A 95 -6.85 -31.24 -11.37
N GLU A 96 -6.79 -31.11 -10.04
CA GLU A 96 -7.92 -30.79 -9.18
C GLU A 96 -8.24 -29.29 -9.08
N THR A 97 -7.52 -28.42 -9.83
CA THR A 97 -7.87 -27.00 -9.94
C THR A 97 -9.21 -26.84 -10.66
N ASP A 98 -10.15 -26.12 -10.05
CA ASP A 98 -11.45 -25.81 -10.65
C ASP A 98 -11.39 -24.50 -11.44
N ILE A 99 -10.97 -23.42 -10.77
CA ILE A 99 -10.91 -22.06 -11.33
C ILE A 99 -9.46 -21.58 -11.29
N VAL A 100 -9.04 -20.91 -12.37
CA VAL A 100 -7.76 -20.21 -12.42
C VAL A 100 -7.97 -18.72 -12.70
N LEU A 101 -7.31 -17.88 -11.92
CA LEU A 101 -7.22 -16.43 -12.16
C LEU A 101 -5.89 -16.13 -12.81
N ILE A 102 -5.87 -15.37 -13.91
CA ILE A 102 -4.63 -14.95 -14.57
C ILE A 102 -4.50 -13.43 -14.42
N HIS A 103 -3.43 -12.98 -13.77
CA HIS A 103 -3.17 -11.59 -13.43
C HIS A 103 -1.82 -11.10 -13.95
N ASP A 104 -1.75 -9.82 -14.34
CA ASP A 104 -0.51 -9.21 -14.80
C ASP A 104 0.19 -8.57 -13.59
N ALA A 105 1.42 -8.94 -13.26
CA ALA A 105 2.20 -8.29 -12.19
C ALA A 105 2.46 -6.79 -12.45
N ALA A 106 2.22 -6.33 -13.69
CA ALA A 106 2.24 -4.93 -14.07
C ALA A 106 1.01 -4.14 -13.59
N ARG A 107 0.04 -4.77 -12.92
CA ARG A 107 -1.15 -4.16 -12.33
C ARG A 107 -1.10 -4.26 -10.79
N PRO A 108 -0.22 -3.51 -10.12
CA PRO A 108 0.04 -3.64 -8.70
C PRO A 108 -1.11 -3.21 -7.78
N MET A 109 -2.17 -2.59 -8.32
CA MET A 109 -3.28 -2.00 -7.57
C MET A 109 -4.60 -2.74 -7.75
N VAL A 110 -4.55 -4.05 -8.05
CA VAL A 110 -5.78 -4.85 -8.03
C VAL A 110 -6.34 -4.89 -6.61
N SER A 111 -7.60 -4.49 -6.44
CA SER A 111 -8.29 -4.58 -5.16
C SER A 111 -8.86 -5.98 -4.92
N GLN A 112 -8.96 -6.37 -3.64
CA GLN A 112 -9.64 -7.62 -3.27
C GLN A 112 -11.10 -7.63 -3.76
N ASP A 113 -11.77 -6.48 -3.83
CA ASP A 113 -13.13 -6.39 -4.36
C ASP A 113 -13.21 -6.78 -5.85
N VAL A 114 -12.22 -6.40 -6.67
CA VAL A 114 -12.14 -6.87 -8.06
C VAL A 114 -11.95 -8.38 -8.11
N ILE A 115 -11.02 -8.92 -7.30
CA ILE A 115 -10.76 -10.37 -7.21
C ILE A 115 -12.02 -11.12 -6.78
N LYS A 116 -12.71 -10.63 -5.75
CA LYS A 116 -13.96 -11.17 -5.25
C LYS A 116 -15.03 -11.17 -6.33
N ARG A 117 -15.25 -10.04 -7.03
CA ARG A 117 -16.24 -9.94 -8.11
C ARG A 117 -15.98 -10.94 -9.23
N VAL A 118 -14.74 -11.08 -9.70
CA VAL A 118 -14.44 -12.03 -10.78
C VAL A 118 -14.64 -13.48 -10.34
N VAL A 119 -14.30 -13.82 -9.09
CA VAL A 119 -14.47 -15.18 -8.54
C VAL A 119 -15.95 -15.50 -8.31
N GLU A 120 -16.69 -14.62 -7.64
CA GLU A 120 -18.07 -14.89 -7.24
C GLU A 120 -19.07 -14.83 -8.40
N THR A 121 -18.69 -14.21 -9.51
CA THR A 121 -19.51 -14.17 -10.73
C THR A 121 -19.34 -15.43 -11.59
N MET A 122 -18.30 -16.25 -11.34
CA MET A 122 -18.12 -17.51 -12.06
C MET A 122 -19.34 -18.42 -11.85
N SER A 123 -19.94 -18.86 -12.94
CA SER A 123 -21.07 -19.79 -12.94
C SER A 123 -20.85 -20.91 -13.96
N VAL A 124 -21.69 -21.94 -13.91
CA VAL A 124 -21.60 -23.10 -14.82
C VAL A 124 -21.91 -22.75 -16.28
N ASP A 125 -22.59 -21.64 -16.53
CA ASP A 125 -23.06 -21.22 -17.87
C ASP A 125 -22.08 -20.33 -18.64
N ILE A 126 -20.99 -19.92 -17.98
CA ILE A 126 -19.94 -19.08 -18.56
C ILE A 126 -18.59 -19.77 -18.45
N ASP A 127 -17.68 -19.46 -19.38
CA ASP A 127 -16.35 -20.07 -19.46
C ASP A 127 -15.28 -19.20 -18.77
N GLY A 128 -15.54 -17.89 -18.63
CA GLY A 128 -14.71 -16.97 -17.86
C GLY A 128 -15.36 -15.63 -17.53
N VAL A 129 -14.72 -14.92 -16.61
CA VAL A 129 -15.12 -13.59 -16.14
C VAL A 129 -13.94 -12.63 -16.21
N ILE A 130 -14.17 -11.45 -16.78
CA ILE A 130 -13.14 -10.41 -16.91
C ILE A 130 -13.60 -9.06 -16.33
N PRO A 131 -12.74 -8.34 -15.60
CA PRO A 131 -13.01 -6.99 -15.17
C PRO A 131 -12.80 -6.01 -16.33
N VAL A 132 -13.73 -5.08 -16.49
CA VAL A 132 -13.67 -4.07 -17.54
C VAL A 132 -14.01 -2.68 -17.01
N ILE A 133 -13.44 -1.65 -17.62
CA ILE A 133 -13.77 -0.24 -17.34
C ILE A 133 -14.27 0.45 -18.61
N SER A 134 -15.11 1.46 -18.44
CA SER A 134 -15.62 2.28 -19.54
C SER A 134 -14.51 3.18 -20.10
N LEU A 135 -14.59 3.48 -21.40
CA LEU A 135 -13.66 4.41 -22.05
C LEU A 135 -14.19 5.84 -21.90
N THR A 136 -13.36 6.74 -21.36
CA THR A 136 -13.71 8.15 -21.16
C THR A 136 -13.48 8.99 -22.41
N ASP A 137 -12.42 8.68 -23.16
CA ASP A 137 -12.04 9.44 -24.34
C ASP A 137 -12.85 9.03 -25.59
N THR A 138 -12.88 9.93 -26.58
CA THR A 138 -13.43 9.59 -27.90
C THR A 138 -12.48 8.66 -28.64
N ILE A 139 -12.96 7.48 -29.03
CA ILE A 139 -12.14 6.48 -29.73
C ILE A 139 -12.28 6.62 -31.24
N LYS A 140 -11.14 6.78 -31.92
CA LYS A 140 -11.06 6.78 -33.39
C LYS A 140 -10.31 5.53 -33.84
N TRP A 141 -10.76 4.90 -34.93
CA TRP A 141 -9.91 3.94 -35.65
C TRP A 141 -9.17 4.66 -36.77
N THR A 142 -7.95 4.22 -37.06
CA THR A 142 -7.06 4.87 -38.05
C THR A 142 -6.75 3.93 -39.21
N LYS A 143 -6.73 4.49 -40.42
CA LYS A 143 -6.19 3.84 -41.62
C LYS A 143 -4.65 3.94 -41.63
N LYS A 144 -4.01 3.38 -42.67
CA LYS A 144 -2.58 3.58 -42.93
C LYS A 144 -2.25 5.08 -43.01
N LYS A 145 -1.02 5.44 -42.60
CA LYS A 145 -0.50 6.82 -42.56
C LYS A 145 -1.24 7.77 -41.58
N GLY A 146 -1.94 7.23 -40.58
CA GLY A 146 -2.56 8.02 -39.51
C GLY A 146 -3.86 8.74 -39.91
N ILE A 147 -4.41 8.45 -41.09
CA ILE A 147 -5.67 9.03 -41.53
C ILE A 147 -6.81 8.47 -40.67
N ILE A 148 -7.66 9.35 -40.13
CA ILE A 148 -8.83 8.93 -39.34
C ILE A 148 -9.81 8.17 -40.23
N GLY A 149 -10.14 6.94 -39.82
CA GLY A 149 -11.09 6.07 -40.51
C GLY A 149 -12.53 6.27 -40.03
N GLY A 150 -12.71 6.69 -38.78
CA GLY A 150 -14.01 6.96 -38.19
C GLY A 150 -13.99 6.97 -36.67
N THR A 151 -15.13 7.25 -36.06
CA THR A 151 -15.35 7.19 -34.61
C THR A 151 -16.01 5.87 -34.25
N LEU A 152 -15.51 5.19 -33.22
CA LEU A 152 -16.18 4.01 -32.66
C LEU A 152 -17.18 4.44 -31.59
N ASN A 153 -18.30 3.72 -31.46
CA ASN A 153 -19.22 3.93 -30.36
C ASN A 153 -18.57 3.44 -29.06
N ARG A 154 -18.10 4.36 -28.21
CA ARG A 154 -17.41 4.02 -26.97
C ARG A 154 -18.31 3.35 -25.92
N ASP A 155 -19.63 3.48 -26.03
CA ASP A 155 -20.55 2.98 -25.00
C ASP A 155 -20.57 1.44 -24.95
N ILE A 156 -20.36 0.81 -26.12
CA ILE A 156 -20.24 -0.64 -26.28
C ILE A 156 -18.79 -1.13 -26.20
N LEU A 157 -17.81 -0.23 -26.07
CA LEU A 157 -16.40 -0.57 -25.94
C LEU A 157 -15.97 -0.51 -24.49
N LYS A 158 -15.13 -1.46 -24.08
CA LYS A 158 -14.59 -1.53 -22.73
C LYS A 158 -13.09 -1.78 -22.77
N ALA A 159 -12.36 -1.19 -21.82
CA ALA A 159 -10.96 -1.53 -21.58
C ALA A 159 -10.89 -2.71 -20.62
N VAL A 160 -10.28 -3.80 -21.08
CA VAL A 160 -10.13 -5.03 -20.30
C VAL A 160 -9.00 -4.89 -19.28
N GLN A 161 -9.25 -5.42 -18.08
CA GLN A 161 -8.29 -5.52 -16.99
C GLN A 161 -8.00 -6.98 -16.65
N THR A 162 -7.04 -7.20 -15.77
CA THR A 162 -6.80 -8.48 -15.11
C THR A 162 -6.92 -8.26 -13.59
N PRO A 163 -7.26 -9.27 -12.78
CA PRO A 163 -7.31 -10.71 -13.06
C PRO A 163 -8.46 -11.13 -13.97
N GLN A 164 -8.22 -12.11 -14.84
CA GLN A 164 -9.26 -12.80 -15.60
C GLN A 164 -9.47 -14.19 -15.01
N ALA A 165 -10.71 -14.58 -14.70
CA ALA A 165 -11.03 -15.86 -14.10
C ALA A 165 -11.60 -16.81 -15.15
N PHE A 166 -11.19 -18.08 -15.12
CA PHE A 166 -11.67 -19.10 -16.05
C PHE A 166 -11.83 -20.45 -15.36
N TRP A 167 -12.73 -21.28 -15.89
CA TRP A 167 -12.68 -22.71 -15.60
C TRP A 167 -11.37 -23.31 -16.12
N PHE A 168 -10.58 -23.93 -15.24
CA PHE A 168 -9.23 -24.43 -15.57
C PHE A 168 -9.25 -25.34 -16.80
N LYS A 169 -10.17 -26.31 -16.82
CA LYS A 169 -10.33 -27.25 -17.94
C LYS A 169 -10.74 -26.60 -19.25
N LYS A 170 -11.35 -25.41 -19.23
CA LYS A 170 -11.74 -24.67 -20.44
C LYS A 170 -10.57 -23.87 -20.98
N ILE A 171 -9.87 -23.14 -20.12
CA ILE A 171 -8.76 -22.29 -20.55
C ILE A 171 -7.57 -23.11 -21.04
N ILE A 172 -7.21 -24.22 -20.38
CA ILE A 172 -6.10 -25.06 -20.83
C ILE A 172 -6.35 -25.64 -22.24
N LYS A 173 -7.58 -26.08 -22.54
CA LYS A 173 -7.96 -26.56 -23.87
C LYS A 173 -7.92 -25.47 -24.93
N ALA A 174 -8.34 -24.25 -24.58
CA ALA A 174 -8.25 -23.10 -25.48
C ALA A 174 -6.78 -22.78 -25.81
N TYR A 175 -5.90 -22.84 -24.81
CA TYR A 175 -4.45 -22.69 -25.00
C TYR A 175 -3.86 -23.77 -25.90
N GLU A 176 -4.13 -25.06 -25.62
CA GLU A 176 -3.67 -26.18 -26.44
C GLU A 176 -4.07 -26.02 -27.92
N ARG A 177 -5.34 -25.66 -28.16
CA ARG A 177 -5.85 -25.44 -29.51
C ARG A 177 -5.21 -24.23 -30.18
N ALA A 178 -5.00 -23.14 -29.46
CA ALA A 178 -4.30 -21.96 -29.96
C ALA A 178 -2.88 -22.28 -30.41
N TYR A 179 -2.14 -23.09 -29.65
CA TYR A 179 -0.80 -23.55 -30.04
C TYR A 179 -0.81 -24.42 -31.28
N ASN A 180 -1.73 -25.38 -31.36
CA ASN A 180 -1.86 -26.25 -32.54
C ASN A 180 -2.18 -25.47 -33.81
N GLU A 181 -2.88 -24.34 -33.69
CA GLU A 181 -3.24 -23.45 -34.81
C GLU A 181 -2.21 -22.32 -35.04
N GLY A 182 -1.17 -22.20 -34.20
CA GLY A 182 -0.21 -21.10 -34.26
C GLY A 182 -0.81 -19.72 -33.94
N PHE A 183 -1.93 -19.67 -33.21
CA PHE A 183 -2.64 -18.45 -32.86
C PHE A 183 -2.15 -17.84 -31.55
N TYR A 184 -1.92 -16.52 -31.55
CA TYR A 184 -1.59 -15.75 -30.36
C TYR A 184 -2.68 -14.70 -30.07
N GLY A 185 -3.31 -14.85 -28.91
CA GLY A 185 -4.36 -13.94 -28.43
C GLY A 185 -3.80 -12.63 -27.87
N THR A 186 -4.67 -11.63 -27.76
CA THR A 186 -4.34 -10.35 -27.12
C THR A 186 -4.38 -10.43 -25.60
N ASP A 187 -5.22 -11.31 -25.07
CA ASP A 187 -5.40 -11.66 -23.66
C ASP A 187 -5.96 -13.09 -23.54
N ASP A 188 -6.17 -13.57 -22.31
CA ASP A 188 -6.59 -14.95 -22.07
C ASP A 188 -8.05 -15.18 -22.49
N ALA A 189 -8.91 -14.16 -22.32
CA ALA A 189 -10.30 -14.18 -22.77
C ALA A 189 -10.42 -14.38 -24.28
N SER A 190 -9.55 -13.73 -25.08
CA SER A 190 -9.57 -13.88 -26.55
C SER A 190 -9.38 -15.32 -27.02
N LEU A 191 -8.70 -16.17 -26.24
CA LEU A 191 -8.54 -17.58 -26.56
C LEU A 191 -9.84 -18.36 -26.35
N ILE A 192 -10.56 -18.09 -25.26
CA ILE A 192 -11.87 -18.69 -25.00
C ILE A 192 -12.89 -18.25 -26.05
N GLU A 193 -12.96 -16.95 -26.34
CA GLU A 193 -13.88 -16.37 -27.32
C GLU A 193 -13.68 -16.96 -28.72
N ARG A 194 -12.42 -17.09 -29.15
CA ARG A 194 -12.06 -17.69 -30.44
C ARG A 194 -12.65 -19.07 -30.63
N TYR A 195 -12.77 -19.85 -29.55
CA TYR A 195 -13.27 -21.22 -29.59
C TYR A 195 -14.73 -21.34 -29.15
N GLY A 196 -15.48 -20.24 -29.21
CA GLY A 196 -16.93 -20.20 -28.98
C GLY A 196 -17.33 -20.22 -27.51
N GLY A 197 -16.38 -20.03 -26.60
CA GLY A 197 -16.68 -19.92 -25.18
C GLY A 197 -17.28 -18.57 -24.81
N LYS A 198 -17.97 -18.53 -23.67
CA LYS A 198 -18.69 -17.36 -23.17
C LYS A 198 -17.89 -16.63 -22.11
N ILE A 199 -17.59 -15.36 -22.36
CA ILE A 199 -16.94 -14.47 -21.39
C ILE A 199 -17.96 -13.46 -20.86
N LEU A 200 -18.08 -13.38 -19.55
CA LEU A 200 -18.88 -12.37 -18.88
C LEU A 200 -17.98 -11.25 -18.37
N SER A 201 -18.43 -10.00 -18.49
CA SER A 201 -17.71 -8.86 -17.93
C SER A 201 -18.30 -8.45 -16.58
N VAL A 202 -17.43 -7.97 -15.69
CA VAL A 202 -17.79 -7.34 -14.42
C VAL A 202 -17.13 -5.97 -14.31
N GLN A 203 -17.64 -5.13 -13.43
CA GLN A 203 -17.05 -3.81 -13.19
C GLN A 203 -15.62 -3.94 -12.64
N GLY A 204 -14.65 -3.38 -13.38
CA GLY A 204 -13.26 -3.24 -12.99
C GLY A 204 -13.02 -2.09 -12.00
N ASP A 205 -11.77 -1.65 -11.90
CA ASP A 205 -11.35 -0.58 -11.00
C ASP A 205 -10.41 0.37 -11.74
N GLU A 206 -10.72 1.67 -11.77
CA GLU A 206 -9.91 2.66 -12.47
C GLU A 206 -8.49 2.79 -11.89
N ASN A 207 -8.32 2.48 -10.60
CA ASN A 207 -7.02 2.46 -9.93
C ASN A 207 -6.18 1.23 -10.27
N ASN A 208 -6.76 0.19 -10.87
CA ASN A 208 -6.07 -1.03 -11.30
C ASN A 208 -5.27 -0.80 -12.61
N ILE A 209 -4.43 0.22 -12.58
CA ILE A 209 -3.65 0.73 -13.71
C ILE A 209 -2.56 -0.28 -14.07
N LYS A 210 -2.42 -0.53 -15.38
CA LYS A 210 -1.29 -1.30 -15.89
C LYS A 210 -0.09 -0.37 -16.06
N VAL A 211 0.94 -0.56 -15.26
CA VAL A 211 2.20 0.17 -15.39
C VAL A 211 2.89 -0.26 -16.68
N THR A 212 2.94 0.60 -17.68
CA THR A 212 3.59 0.33 -18.97
C THR A 212 4.72 1.31 -19.28
N THR A 213 4.63 2.52 -18.73
CA THR A 213 5.57 3.63 -18.90
C THR A 213 6.04 4.16 -17.54
N ARG A 214 7.06 5.02 -17.54
CA ARG A 214 7.50 5.72 -16.32
C ARG A 214 6.47 6.71 -15.80
N GLU A 215 5.63 7.26 -16.66
CA GLU A 215 4.56 8.17 -16.23
C GLU A 215 3.46 7.42 -15.46
N ASP A 216 3.21 6.16 -15.83
CA ASP A 216 2.29 5.29 -15.07
C ASP A 216 2.79 5.02 -13.64
N LEU A 217 4.11 5.01 -13.42
CA LEU A 217 4.66 4.89 -12.07
C LEU A 217 4.33 6.08 -11.18
N LYS A 218 4.41 7.31 -11.71
CA LYS A 218 4.06 8.50 -10.91
C LYS A 218 2.59 8.49 -10.50
N LYS A 219 1.71 8.09 -11.43
CA LYS A 219 0.28 7.91 -11.14
C LYS A 219 0.07 6.85 -10.07
N LEU A 220 0.81 5.76 -10.15
CA LEU A 220 0.78 4.68 -9.17
C LEU A 220 1.29 5.12 -7.80
N GLU A 221 2.42 5.83 -7.72
CA GLU A 221 2.95 6.40 -6.48
C GLU A 221 1.93 7.32 -5.82
N PHE A 222 1.31 8.23 -6.60
CA PHE A 222 0.27 9.11 -6.10
C PHE A 222 -0.98 8.35 -5.62
N ALA A 223 -1.42 7.32 -6.36
CA ALA A 223 -2.55 6.49 -5.97
C ALA A 223 -2.26 5.71 -4.67
N ILE A 224 -1.07 5.09 -4.57
CA ILE A 224 -0.61 4.40 -3.37
C ILE A 224 -0.52 5.38 -2.21
N GLN A 225 0.05 6.58 -2.42
CA GLN A 225 0.12 7.61 -1.39
C GLN A 225 -1.27 7.98 -0.88
N SER A 226 -2.23 8.21 -1.78
CA SER A 226 -3.60 8.58 -1.43
C SER A 226 -4.33 7.48 -0.65
N CYS A 227 -4.11 6.21 -0.99
CA CYS A 227 -4.63 5.06 -0.22
C CYS A 227 -3.87 4.85 1.10
N SER A 228 -2.56 5.09 1.10
CA SER A 228 -1.68 4.93 2.26
C SER A 228 -1.88 6.06 3.27
N SER A 229 -2.32 7.25 2.85
CA SER A 229 -2.73 8.32 3.77
C SER A 229 -3.85 7.87 4.69
N ILE A 230 -4.68 6.90 4.28
CA ILE A 230 -5.74 6.31 5.11
C ILE A 230 -5.15 5.31 6.12
N MET A 231 -4.20 4.44 5.72
CA MET A 231 -3.55 3.47 6.62
C MET A 231 -2.48 4.06 7.55
N LEU A 232 -1.68 5.03 7.08
CA LEU A 232 -0.77 5.81 7.90
C LEU A 232 -1.57 6.63 8.92
N ASN A 233 -2.72 7.18 8.54
CA ASN A 233 -3.60 7.85 9.49
C ASN A 233 -4.07 6.88 10.57
N GLU A 234 -4.62 5.71 10.28
CA GLU A 234 -5.09 4.82 11.37
C GLU A 234 -3.97 4.37 12.31
N THR A 235 -2.80 3.99 11.79
CA THR A 235 -1.71 3.51 12.66
C THR A 235 -1.09 4.65 13.47
N ILE A 236 -0.89 5.84 12.86
CA ILE A 236 -0.39 7.01 13.57
C ILE A 236 -1.45 7.52 14.55
N LEU A 237 -2.70 7.69 14.14
CA LEU A 237 -3.82 8.12 15.00
C LEU A 237 -4.01 7.19 16.20
N ASN A 238 -3.94 5.86 15.99
CA ASN A 238 -4.03 4.89 17.09
C ASN A 238 -2.79 4.90 18.01
N SER A 239 -1.68 5.49 17.58
CA SER A 239 -0.45 5.63 18.38
C SER A 239 -0.29 7.03 19.01
N LEU A 240 -1.08 8.01 18.59
CA LEU A 240 -1.04 9.35 19.15
C LEU A 240 -1.57 9.32 20.57
N ARG A 241 -0.80 9.93 21.48
CA ARG A 241 -1.20 10.15 22.86
C ARG A 241 -1.27 11.65 23.10
N ILE A 242 -2.30 12.07 23.83
CA ILE A 242 -2.53 13.47 24.16
C ILE A 242 -2.36 13.61 25.67
N GLY A 243 -1.54 14.58 26.08
CA GLY A 243 -1.43 14.97 27.47
C GLY A 243 -1.80 16.43 27.62
N ILE A 244 -2.40 16.75 28.76
CA ILE A 244 -2.80 18.09 29.14
C ILE A 244 -2.07 18.39 30.45
N GLY A 245 -1.37 19.51 30.49
CA GLY A 245 -0.75 20.01 31.70
C GLY A 245 -1.28 21.38 32.02
N TYR A 246 -1.38 21.66 33.31
CA TYR A 246 -1.86 22.93 33.84
C TYR A 246 -1.05 23.25 35.07
N ASP A 247 -0.57 24.48 35.14
CA ASP A 247 0.14 24.97 36.31
C ASP A 247 -0.21 26.44 36.58
N SER A 248 -0.10 26.86 37.83
CA SER A 248 -0.43 28.21 38.26
C SER A 248 0.44 28.68 39.42
N HIS A 249 1.09 29.82 39.26
CA HIS A 249 1.95 30.41 40.27
C HIS A 249 1.50 31.82 40.68
N LYS A 250 1.69 32.16 41.95
CA LYS A 250 1.41 33.50 42.49
C LYS A 250 2.57 34.45 42.22
N PHE A 251 2.29 35.71 41.88
CA PHE A 251 3.33 36.73 41.80
C PHE A 251 3.95 37.08 43.17
N VAL A 252 5.27 37.26 43.19
CA VAL A 252 6.05 37.71 44.36
C VAL A 252 7.07 38.77 43.98
N GLU A 253 7.38 39.65 44.93
CA GLU A 253 8.39 40.68 44.75
C GLU A 253 9.82 40.11 44.81
N LYS A 254 10.78 40.86 44.25
CA LYS A 254 12.22 40.55 44.33
C LYS A 254 12.62 39.19 43.72
N ARG A 255 11.87 38.72 42.73
CA ARG A 255 12.19 37.53 41.95
C ARG A 255 12.04 37.85 40.46
N LYS A 256 12.85 37.19 39.63
CA LYS A 256 12.75 37.31 38.17
C LYS A 256 11.51 36.60 37.67
N LEU A 257 10.86 37.14 36.63
CA LEU A 257 9.80 36.45 35.91
C LEU A 257 10.43 35.63 34.80
N ILE A 258 10.30 34.31 34.87
CA ILE A 258 10.80 33.38 33.85
C ILE A 258 9.59 32.61 33.33
N ILE A 259 9.42 32.65 32.01
CA ILE A 259 8.34 31.95 31.30
C ILE A 259 8.92 31.35 30.02
N GLY A 260 8.80 30.03 29.83
CA GLY A 260 9.35 29.33 28.67
C GLY A 260 10.88 29.38 28.56
N GLY A 261 11.59 29.50 29.69
CA GLY A 261 13.05 29.62 29.76
C GLY A 261 13.55 31.03 29.43
N VAL A 262 12.65 32.00 29.27
CA VAL A 262 12.97 33.38 28.92
C VAL A 262 12.67 34.29 30.11
N GLU A 263 13.64 35.13 30.48
CA GLU A 263 13.41 36.20 31.46
C GLU A 263 12.55 37.30 30.83
N ILE A 264 11.37 37.52 31.41
CA ILE A 264 10.43 38.56 30.99
C ILE A 264 10.67 39.82 31.85
N PRO A 265 10.92 41.00 31.25
CA PRO A 265 11.13 42.23 32.00
C PRO A 265 9.89 42.64 32.80
N TYR A 266 9.87 42.33 34.10
CA TYR A 266 8.78 42.67 35.00
C TYR A 266 9.28 42.84 36.45
N ASN A 267 8.55 43.57 37.28
CA ASN A 267 8.95 43.91 38.65
C ASN A 267 8.62 42.83 39.70
N ARG A 268 7.91 41.78 39.30
CA ARG A 268 7.55 40.63 40.14
C ARG A 268 7.86 39.34 39.40
N GLY A 269 8.26 38.31 40.14
CA GLY A 269 8.47 36.95 39.62
C GLY A 269 7.39 36.01 40.10
N LEU A 270 7.53 34.73 39.79
CA LEU A 270 6.59 33.68 40.22
C LEU A 270 7.08 32.98 41.48
N TYR A 271 6.16 32.72 42.40
CA TYR A 271 6.40 31.88 43.57
C TYR A 271 6.36 30.42 43.16
N GLY A 272 7.40 29.69 43.51
CA GLY A 272 7.50 28.25 43.24
C GLY A 272 8.89 27.72 43.51
N HIS A 273 9.01 26.41 43.31
CA HIS A 273 10.29 25.69 43.30
C HIS A 273 11.01 25.93 41.96
N SER A 274 12.27 25.48 41.86
CA SER A 274 13.14 25.75 40.70
C SER A 274 13.21 27.25 40.36
N ASP A 275 13.20 27.63 39.08
CA ASP A 275 13.03 29.00 38.58
C ASP A 275 11.56 29.45 38.52
N ALA A 276 10.61 28.60 38.94
CA ALA A 276 9.16 28.83 38.98
C ALA A 276 8.51 29.11 37.61
N ASP A 277 9.08 28.56 36.54
CA ASP A 277 8.56 28.68 35.18
C ASP A 277 7.29 27.83 34.96
N VAL A 278 6.15 28.48 35.20
CA VAL A 278 4.81 27.87 35.11
C VAL A 278 4.51 27.28 33.72
N LEU A 279 5.06 27.87 32.65
CA LEU A 279 4.84 27.37 31.29
C LEU A 279 5.57 26.04 31.08
N ILE A 280 6.83 25.98 31.49
CA ILE A 280 7.60 24.74 31.36
C ILE A 280 7.02 23.64 32.27
N HIS A 281 6.57 23.97 33.48
CA HIS A 281 5.95 23.01 34.39
C HIS A 281 4.69 22.39 33.78
N ALA A 282 3.81 23.22 33.20
CA ALA A 282 2.64 22.72 32.46
C ALA A 282 3.04 21.85 31.24
N ILE A 283 4.09 22.20 30.51
CA ILE A 283 4.59 21.38 29.38
C ILE A 283 5.11 20.03 29.88
N ILE A 284 5.85 19.99 30.99
CA ILE A 284 6.37 18.76 31.59
C ILE A 284 5.22 17.82 31.96
N ASP A 285 4.19 18.33 32.64
CA ASP A 285 3.00 17.53 33.00
C ASP A 285 2.26 17.02 31.77
N ALA A 286 2.11 17.84 30.72
CA ALA A 286 1.51 17.38 29.47
C ALA A 286 2.31 16.23 28.84
N ILE A 287 3.65 16.32 28.84
CA ILE A 287 4.51 15.29 28.27
C ILE A 287 4.44 14.00 29.09
N LEU A 288 4.60 14.08 30.42
CA LEU A 288 4.54 12.91 31.31
C LEU A 288 3.15 12.26 31.31
N GLY A 289 2.09 13.07 31.30
CA GLY A 289 0.71 12.62 31.19
C GLY A 289 0.43 11.90 29.87
N SER A 290 0.94 12.43 28.74
CA SER A 290 0.84 11.74 27.44
C SER A 290 1.55 10.38 27.44
N ALA A 291 2.61 10.24 28.24
CA ALA A 291 3.34 9.00 28.39
C ALA A 291 2.72 8.03 29.41
N GLY A 292 1.80 8.50 30.27
CA GLY A 292 1.18 7.71 31.33
C GLY A 292 2.16 7.33 32.44
N VAL A 293 3.16 8.18 32.71
CA VAL A 293 4.26 7.88 33.65
C VAL A 293 4.22 8.72 34.93
N GLY A 294 3.16 9.52 35.13
CA GLY A 294 2.99 10.38 36.29
C GLY A 294 3.00 11.86 35.93
N ASP A 295 3.48 12.67 36.85
CA ASP A 295 3.52 14.14 36.81
C ASP A 295 4.90 14.68 37.23
N ILE A 296 5.07 16.00 37.18
CA ILE A 296 6.30 16.69 37.55
C ILE A 296 6.73 16.38 39.00
N GLY A 297 5.78 16.29 39.93
CA GLY A 297 6.04 15.99 41.34
C GLY A 297 6.54 14.57 41.58
N THR A 298 6.14 13.62 40.72
CA THR A 298 6.61 12.23 40.73
C THR A 298 8.12 12.13 40.47
N TYR A 299 8.64 12.95 39.55
CA TYR A 299 10.04 12.89 39.13
C TYR A 299 10.93 13.96 39.73
N PHE A 300 10.35 15.11 40.08
CA PHE A 300 11.07 16.28 40.57
C PHE A 300 10.37 16.83 41.82
N PRO A 301 10.33 16.06 42.93
CA PRO A 301 9.62 16.45 44.14
C PRO A 301 10.23 17.72 44.75
N ASP A 302 9.36 18.60 45.25
CA ASP A 302 9.71 19.86 45.89
C ASP A 302 10.48 19.70 47.22
N THR A 303 10.42 18.51 47.81
CA THR A 303 11.18 18.11 49.00
C THR A 303 12.65 17.81 48.74
N ASP A 304 13.05 17.59 47.48
CA ASP A 304 14.45 17.30 47.13
C ASP A 304 15.25 18.60 46.95
N PRO A 305 16.27 18.86 47.79
CA PRO A 305 17.06 20.08 47.70
C PRO A 305 17.82 20.25 46.39
N SER A 306 18.06 19.16 45.63
CA SER A 306 18.79 19.19 44.37
C SER A 306 18.08 19.95 43.24
N TYR A 307 16.75 20.13 43.35
CA TYR A 307 15.95 20.89 42.38
C TYR A 307 15.69 22.34 42.82
N LYS A 308 16.24 22.77 43.96
CA LYS A 308 16.13 24.15 44.40
C LYS A 308 16.89 25.07 43.44
N ASP A 309 16.23 26.12 42.95
CA ASP A 309 16.80 27.13 42.05
C ASP A 309 17.35 26.57 40.71
N ILE A 310 17.04 25.31 40.36
CA ILE A 310 17.40 24.73 39.07
C ILE A 310 16.59 25.39 37.94
N SER A 311 17.13 25.43 36.73
CA SER A 311 16.33 25.86 35.58
C SER A 311 15.31 24.79 35.20
N SER A 312 14.06 25.18 34.97
CA SER A 312 13.01 24.27 34.53
C SER A 312 13.29 23.69 33.13
N MET A 313 14.12 24.35 32.31
CA MET A 313 14.61 23.77 31.05
C MET A 313 15.40 22.46 31.27
N VAL A 314 16.16 22.37 32.37
CA VAL A 314 16.90 21.14 32.73
C VAL A 314 15.92 20.04 33.14
N LEU A 315 14.84 20.39 33.84
CA LEU A 315 13.76 19.45 34.19
C LEU A 315 13.04 18.95 32.93
N LEU A 316 12.81 19.83 31.95
CA LEU A 316 12.23 19.48 30.66
C LEU A 316 13.16 18.54 29.88
N GLU A 317 14.47 18.80 29.83
CA GLU A 317 15.43 17.89 29.20
C GLU A 317 15.40 16.49 29.81
N LYS A 318 15.41 16.40 31.15
CA LYS A 318 15.27 15.12 31.87
C LYS A 318 13.94 14.44 31.56
N THR A 319 12.85 15.20 31.47
CA THR A 319 11.52 14.70 31.08
C THR A 319 11.54 14.09 29.69
N LEU A 320 12.18 14.74 28.72
CA LEU A 320 12.33 14.23 27.36
C LEU A 320 13.13 12.91 27.32
N GLU A 321 14.14 12.76 28.17
CA GLU A 321 14.87 11.50 28.33
C GLU A 321 13.98 10.38 28.90
N ILE A 322 13.17 10.69 29.92
CA ILE A 322 12.23 9.74 30.53
C ILE A 322 11.23 9.23 29.49
N VAL A 323 10.56 10.11 28.74
CA VAL A 323 9.57 9.66 27.74
C VAL A 323 10.22 8.98 26.54
N LYS A 324 11.44 9.37 26.16
CA LYS A 324 12.22 8.69 25.12
C LYS A 324 12.55 7.25 25.51
N SER A 325 12.85 6.99 26.78
CA SER A 325 13.06 5.61 27.29
C SER A 325 11.79 4.75 27.17
N ASN A 326 10.61 5.39 27.21
CA ASN A 326 9.30 4.76 26.98
C ASN A 326 8.90 4.72 25.49
N LYS A 327 9.83 5.02 24.57
CA LYS A 327 9.61 5.09 23.11
C LYS A 327 8.56 6.13 22.70
N ILE A 328 8.37 7.18 23.51
CA ILE A 328 7.48 8.30 23.23
C ILE A 328 8.33 9.53 22.89
N LYS A 329 7.87 10.32 21.92
CA LYS A 329 8.51 11.57 21.52
C LYS A 329 7.42 12.63 21.29
N PRO A 330 7.57 13.85 21.81
CA PRO A 330 6.68 14.95 21.48
C PRO A 330 6.70 15.26 19.98
N LEU A 331 5.52 15.39 19.38
CA LEU A 331 5.35 15.75 17.98
C LEU A 331 5.11 17.26 17.82
N TRP A 332 4.22 17.80 18.66
CA TRP A 332 3.83 19.19 18.68
C TRP A 332 3.37 19.57 20.08
N VAL A 333 3.53 20.85 20.43
CA VAL A 333 3.11 21.43 21.70
C VAL A 333 2.45 22.76 21.37
N ASP A 334 1.34 23.04 22.05
CA ASP A 334 0.66 24.32 22.04
C ASP A 334 0.30 24.72 23.45
N CYS A 335 0.44 26.00 23.71
CA CYS A 335 0.41 26.53 25.05
C CYS A 335 -0.37 27.84 25.06
N ILE A 336 -1.22 27.98 26.06
CA ILE A 336 -1.96 29.21 26.33
C ILE A 336 -1.50 29.73 27.69
N ILE A 337 -0.99 30.97 27.71
CA ILE A 337 -0.67 31.66 28.95
C ILE A 337 -1.83 32.56 29.31
N PHE A 338 -2.37 32.37 30.52
CA PHE A 338 -3.28 33.33 31.16
C PHE A 338 -2.46 34.12 32.19
N ALA A 339 -2.21 35.40 31.92
CA ALA A 339 -1.36 36.25 32.74
C ALA A 339 -2.05 37.58 33.12
#